data_AF-A0A3B8PIY1-F1
#
_entry.id   AF-A0A3B8PIY1-F1
#
_cell.length_a   1.000
_cell.length_b   1.000
_cell.length_c   1.000
_cell.angle_alpha   90.00
_cell.angle_beta   90.00
_cell.angle_gamma   90.00
#
_symmetry.space_group_name_H-M   'P 1'
#
loop_
_entity.id
_entity.type
_entity.pdbx_description
1 polymer ?
#
loop_
_entity_poly.entity_id
_entity_poly.type
_entity_poly.pdbx_seq_one_letter_code
_entity_poly.pdbx_strand_id
1 'polypeptide(L)'
;MREFSAIWVVVTLILPLVGCDGNPAATQFNRGEQLLTQGDMDTAISCFSQAIDLKPDYAAAYSQRGFAYAYQCKYDDAIADFTEAIRLDPDNGQAYGRRGGAYRHKGEYDKANADLAKAETLKAKK
;
A
#
# COMPACT_ATOMS: atom_id res chain seq x y z
N MET A 1 -17.35 41.06 -30.12
CA MET A 1 -15.91 41.21 -29.83
C MET A 1 -15.82 41.42 -28.32
N ARG A 2 -15.78 40.41 -27.43
CA ARG A 2 -14.79 39.35 -27.16
C ARG A 2 -13.36 39.89 -27.03
N GLU A 3 -12.95 40.18 -25.79
CA GLU A 3 -11.61 39.89 -25.24
C GLU A 3 -11.76 39.64 -23.72
N PHE A 4 -12.13 38.41 -23.36
CA PHE A 4 -12.08 37.93 -21.98
C PHE A 4 -10.62 37.65 -21.63
N SER A 5 -10.08 38.48 -20.74
CA SER A 5 -8.73 38.38 -20.19
C SER A 5 -8.50 37.03 -19.50
N ALA A 6 -7.51 36.28 -20.01
CA ALA A 6 -6.61 35.39 -19.27
C ALA A 6 -7.22 34.46 -18.21
N ILE A 7 -8.16 33.61 -18.64
CA ILE A 7 -8.51 32.36 -17.98
C ILE A 7 -7.39 31.34 -18.30
N TRP A 8 -6.69 30.86 -17.26
CA TRP A 8 -6.15 29.48 -17.18
C TRP A 8 -4.99 29.03 -18.10
N VAL A 9 -3.87 29.75 -18.17
CA VAL A 9 -2.67 29.25 -18.90
C VAL A 9 -1.59 28.64 -17.99
N VAL A 10 -1.75 28.65 -16.66
CA VAL A 10 -0.90 27.85 -15.77
C VAL A 10 -1.52 26.46 -15.56
N VAL A 11 -1.81 25.78 -16.67
CA VAL A 11 -2.12 24.35 -16.70
C VAL A 11 -0.81 23.60 -16.47
N THR A 12 -0.65 23.15 -15.23
CA THR A 12 0.05 21.95 -14.78
C THR A 12 1.07 21.36 -15.76
N LEU A 13 2.32 21.82 -15.69
CA LEU A 13 3.41 21.24 -16.46
C LEU A 13 3.93 19.96 -15.79
N ILE A 14 3.89 18.87 -16.58
CA ILE A 14 4.62 17.60 -16.43
C ILE A 14 4.06 16.60 -15.40
N LEU A 15 2.87 16.06 -15.70
CA LEU A 15 2.60 14.65 -15.42
C LEU A 15 3.03 13.85 -16.67
N PRO A 16 3.93 12.86 -16.60
CA PRO A 16 4.24 12.06 -17.76
C PRO A 16 3.01 11.24 -18.15
N LEU A 17 2.72 11.28 -19.44
CA LEU A 17 1.74 10.46 -20.14
C LEU A 17 1.90 8.97 -19.75
N VAL A 18 1.04 8.47 -18.88
CA VAL A 18 0.75 7.04 -18.76
C VAL A 18 -0.69 6.88 -19.23
N GLY A 19 -0.89 6.04 -20.26
CA GLY A 19 -2.14 5.90 -21.00
C GLY A 19 -3.38 5.81 -20.12
N CYS A 20 -4.32 6.73 -20.35
CA CYS A 20 -5.60 6.80 -19.65
C CYS A 20 -6.61 5.80 -20.23
N ASP A 21 -6.32 4.50 -20.13
CA ASP A 21 -7.32 3.41 -20.23
C ASP A 21 -7.17 2.43 -19.04
N GLY A 22 -6.46 2.85 -17.98
CA GLY A 22 -6.19 2.03 -16.80
C GLY A 22 -6.87 2.57 -15.54
N ASN A 23 -7.36 1.67 -14.69
CA ASN A 23 -7.86 1.99 -13.35
C ASN A 23 -6.84 2.87 -12.60
N PRO A 24 -7.17 4.13 -12.22
CA PRO A 24 -6.19 5.07 -11.67
C PRO A 24 -5.59 4.59 -10.34
N ALA A 25 -6.35 3.82 -9.55
CA ALA A 25 -5.84 3.18 -8.34
C ALA A 25 -4.77 2.12 -8.66
N ALA A 26 -4.99 1.31 -9.69
CA ALA A 26 -4.03 0.30 -10.13
C ALA A 26 -2.76 0.94 -10.70
N THR A 27 -2.87 2.08 -11.39
CA THR A 27 -1.72 2.83 -11.89
C THR A 27 -0.84 3.31 -10.73
N GLN A 28 -1.43 3.91 -9.70
CA GLN A 28 -0.68 4.34 -8.52
C GLN A 28 -0.09 3.17 -7.74
N PHE A 29 -0.84 2.07 -7.61
CA PHE A 29 -0.35 0.84 -7.00
C PHE A 29 0.89 0.30 -7.72
N ASN A 30 0.82 0.09 -9.04
CA ASN A 30 1.92 -0.42 -9.84
C ASN A 30 3.16 0.49 -9.77
N ARG A 31 2.97 1.81 -9.74
CA ARG A 31 4.04 2.78 -9.54
C ARG A 31 4.69 2.63 -8.15
N GLY A 32 3.86 2.48 -7.11
CA GLY A 32 4.35 2.21 -5.75
C GLY A 32 5.19 0.94 -5.68
N GLU A 33 4.80 -0.13 -6.36
CA GLU A 33 5.58 -1.38 -6.42
C GLU A 33 6.94 -1.19 -7.11
N GLN A 34 7.00 -0.42 -8.20
CA GLN A 34 8.27 -0.09 -8.85
C GLN A 34 9.19 0.74 -7.94
N LEU A 35 8.62 1.64 -7.13
CA LEU A 35 9.40 2.44 -6.18
C LEU A 35 9.92 1.59 -5.01
N LEU A 36 9.15 0.60 -4.55
CA LEU A 36 9.61 -0.38 -3.56
C LEU A 36 10.86 -1.13 -4.05
N THR A 37 10.92 -1.54 -5.32
CA THR A 37 12.09 -2.24 -5.87
C THR A 37 13.29 -1.32 -6.04
N GLN A 38 13.06 -0.02 -6.22
CA GLN A 38 14.11 1.02 -6.27
C GLN A 38 14.59 1.43 -4.86
N GLY A 39 13.87 1.04 -3.80
CA GLY A 39 14.18 1.39 -2.42
C GLY A 39 13.64 2.75 -1.95
N ASP A 40 12.89 3.46 -2.78
CA ASP A 40 12.25 4.73 -2.41
C ASP A 40 10.94 4.46 -1.66
N MET A 41 11.09 4.18 -0.37
CA MET A 41 9.97 3.81 0.51
C MET A 41 8.97 4.95 0.72
N ASP A 42 9.45 6.20 0.83
CA ASP A 42 8.57 7.36 1.10
C ASP A 42 7.67 7.68 -0.08
N THR A 43 8.22 7.67 -1.31
CA THR A 43 7.41 7.88 -2.51
C THR A 43 6.48 6.69 -2.75
N ALA A 44 6.93 5.46 -2.47
CA ALA A 44 6.07 4.28 -2.55
C ALA A 44 4.86 4.38 -1.61
N ILE A 45 5.06 4.81 -0.35
CA ILE A 45 3.98 5.04 0.63
C ILE A 45 2.97 6.05 0.12
N SER A 46 3.44 7.15 -0.50
CA SER A 46 2.56 8.16 -1.10
C SER A 46 1.73 7.57 -2.25
N CYS A 47 2.35 6.80 -3.15
CA CYS A 47 1.65 6.13 -4.24
C CYS A 47 0.58 5.14 -3.74
N PHE A 48 0.89 4.31 -2.74
CA PHE A 48 -0.09 3.40 -2.15
C PHE A 48 -1.21 4.14 -1.43
N SER A 49 -0.92 5.27 -0.78
CA SER A 49 -1.96 6.09 -0.13
C SER A 49 -2.92 6.67 -1.17
N GLN A 50 -2.42 7.18 -2.29
CA GLN A 50 -3.27 7.63 -3.40
C GLN A 50 -4.09 6.48 -3.99
N ALA A 51 -3.51 5.28 -4.11
CA ALA A 51 -4.25 4.10 -4.57
C ALA A 51 -5.40 3.73 -3.61
N ILE A 52 -5.18 3.85 -2.30
CA ILE A 52 -6.18 3.63 -1.26
C ILE A 52 -7.27 4.71 -1.28
N ASP A 53 -6.90 5.99 -1.44
CA ASP A 53 -7.87 7.09 -1.55
C ASP A 53 -8.81 6.91 -2.76
N LEU A 54 -8.27 6.40 -3.86
CA LEU A 54 -9.04 6.08 -5.07
C LEU A 54 -9.86 4.79 -4.94
N LYS A 55 -9.34 3.81 -4.19
CA LYS A 55 -9.97 2.50 -3.97
C LYS A 55 -9.76 2.06 -2.51
N PRO A 56 -10.68 2.42 -1.59
CA PRO A 56 -10.53 2.11 -0.16
C PRO A 56 -10.60 0.62 0.19
N ASP A 57 -11.09 -0.23 -0.71
CA ASP A 57 -11.13 -1.69 -0.55
C ASP A 57 -9.93 -2.39 -1.22
N TYR A 58 -8.86 -1.66 -1.55
CA TYR A 58 -7.69 -2.22 -2.21
C TYR A 58 -6.73 -2.90 -1.22
N ALA A 59 -7.07 -4.13 -0.82
CA ALA A 59 -6.30 -4.92 0.16
C ALA A 59 -4.79 -5.00 -0.14
N ALA A 60 -4.42 -5.15 -1.42
CA ALA A 60 -3.01 -5.20 -1.82
C ALA A 60 -2.26 -3.89 -1.55
N ALA A 61 -2.91 -2.73 -1.74
CA ALA A 61 -2.30 -1.42 -1.49
C ALA A 61 -1.99 -1.24 0.00
N TYR A 62 -2.90 -1.62 0.89
CA TYR A 62 -2.65 -1.66 2.33
C TYR A 62 -1.48 -2.59 2.69
N SER A 63 -1.44 -3.81 2.14
CA SER A 63 -0.34 -4.76 2.40
C SER A 63 1.02 -4.22 1.94
N GLN A 64 1.10 -3.57 0.79
CA GLN A 64 2.37 -3.03 0.28
C GLN A 64 2.79 -1.74 1.01
N ARG A 65 1.84 -0.88 1.41
CA ARG A 65 2.14 0.29 2.25
C ARG A 65 2.61 -0.13 3.64
N GLY A 66 1.96 -1.11 4.25
CA GLY A 66 2.39 -1.68 5.52
C GLY A 66 3.79 -2.30 5.45
N PHE A 67 4.14 -2.94 4.33
CA PHE A 67 5.50 -3.43 4.09
C PHE A 67 6.53 -2.29 4.02
N ALA A 68 6.22 -1.21 3.31
CA ALA A 68 7.08 -0.03 3.26
C ALA A 68 7.31 0.58 4.65
N TYR A 69 6.25 0.71 5.46
CA TYR A 69 6.36 1.17 6.85
C TYR A 69 7.22 0.24 7.71
N ALA A 70 7.05 -1.08 7.59
CA ALA A 70 7.85 -2.05 8.34
C ALA A 70 9.34 -1.96 7.96
N TYR A 71 9.65 -1.72 6.69
CA TYR A 71 11.03 -1.51 6.22
C TYR A 71 11.66 -0.26 6.84
N GLN A 72 10.86 0.78 7.09
CA GLN A 72 11.27 2.00 7.81
C GLN A 72 11.21 1.86 9.34
N CYS A 73 11.01 0.64 9.87
CA CYS A 73 10.82 0.37 11.30
C CYS A 73 9.61 1.06 11.94
N LYS A 74 8.66 1.57 11.14
CA LYS A 74 7.39 2.16 11.59
C LYS A 74 6.37 1.04 11.82
N TYR A 75 6.62 0.22 12.84
CA TYR A 75 5.88 -1.03 13.03
C TYR A 75 4.41 -0.82 13.38
N ASP A 76 4.05 0.26 14.08
CA ASP A 76 2.65 0.55 14.42
C ASP A 76 1.81 0.87 13.17
N ASP A 77 2.33 1.73 12.27
CA ASP A 77 1.69 2.04 10.99
C ASP A 77 1.59 0.79 10.12
N ALA A 78 2.65 -0.03 10.09
CA ALA A 78 2.66 -1.30 9.38
C ALA A 78 1.58 -2.26 9.90
N ILE A 79 1.43 -2.40 11.22
CA ILE A 79 0.43 -3.26 11.84
C ILE A 79 -0.98 -2.79 11.51
N ALA A 80 -1.24 -1.48 11.52
CA ALA A 80 -2.53 -0.92 11.14
C ALA A 80 -2.89 -1.27 9.69
N ASP A 81 -1.96 -1.05 8.76
CA ASP A 81 -2.16 -1.36 7.34
C ASP A 81 -2.32 -2.86 7.07
N PHE A 82 -1.50 -3.72 7.70
CA PHE A 82 -1.70 -5.16 7.55
C PHE A 82 -3.03 -5.63 8.15
N THR A 83 -3.50 -5.00 9.23
CA THR A 83 -4.79 -5.32 9.82
C THR A 83 -5.93 -4.98 8.87
N GLU A 84 -5.85 -3.85 8.18
CA GLU A 84 -6.85 -3.48 7.17
C GLU A 84 -6.78 -4.38 5.94
N ALA A 85 -5.58 -4.74 5.47
CA ALA A 85 -5.40 -5.71 4.40
C ALA A 85 -6.04 -7.07 4.74
N ILE A 86 -5.87 -7.55 5.98
CA ILE A 86 -6.48 -8.79 6.49
C ILE A 86 -8.00 -8.67 6.62
N ARG A 87 -8.50 -7.50 7.02
CA ARG A 87 -9.94 -7.24 7.11
C ARG A 87 -10.60 -7.34 5.73
N LEU A 88 -9.92 -6.84 4.69
CA LEU A 88 -10.39 -6.86 3.30
C LEU A 88 -10.18 -8.22 2.62
N ASP A 89 -9.06 -8.90 2.91
CA ASP A 89 -8.76 -10.25 2.41
C ASP A 89 -8.30 -11.17 3.57
N PRO A 90 -9.25 -11.86 4.22
CA PRO A 90 -8.95 -12.74 5.36
C PRO A 90 -8.13 -13.99 5.01
N ASP A 91 -7.98 -14.32 3.73
CA ASP A 91 -7.20 -15.46 3.24
C ASP A 91 -5.78 -15.03 2.78
N ASN A 92 -5.41 -13.76 2.99
CA ASN A 92 -4.09 -13.22 2.70
C ASN A 92 -3.03 -13.68 3.73
N GLY A 93 -2.52 -14.89 3.56
CA GLY A 93 -1.46 -15.44 4.41
C GLY A 93 -0.18 -14.58 4.46
N GLN A 94 0.12 -13.81 3.41
CA GLN A 94 1.28 -12.91 3.40
C GLN A 94 1.09 -11.74 4.37
N ALA A 95 -0.11 -11.14 4.41
CA ALA A 95 -0.41 -10.04 5.33
C ALA A 95 -0.32 -10.50 6.80
N TYR A 96 -0.82 -11.70 7.13
CA TYR A 96 -0.63 -12.29 8.46
C TYR A 96 0.85 -12.49 8.79
N GLY A 97 1.63 -13.08 7.88
CA GLY A 97 3.06 -13.30 8.12
C GLY A 97 3.83 -11.99 8.35
N ARG A 98 3.55 -10.96 7.55
CA ARG A 98 4.16 -9.64 7.67
C ARG A 98 3.76 -8.93 8.97
N ARG A 99 2.48 -8.98 9.36
CA ARG A 99 2.01 -8.42 10.65
C ARG A 99 2.62 -9.15 11.85
N GLY A 100 2.72 -10.48 11.78
CA GLY A 100 3.41 -11.28 12.78
C GLY A 100 4.88 -10.89 12.93
N GLY A 101 5.57 -10.63 11.82
CA GLY A 101 6.93 -10.08 11.84
C GLY A 101 7.01 -8.72 12.54
N ALA A 102 6.10 -7.79 12.21
CA ALA A 102 6.02 -6.49 12.86
C ALA A 102 5.77 -6.61 14.38
N TYR A 103 4.87 -7.49 14.81
CA TYR A 103 4.64 -7.77 16.24
C TYR A 103 5.90 -8.32 16.94
N ARG A 104 6.69 -9.17 16.29
CA ARG A 104 7.97 -9.65 16.87
C ARG A 104 8.95 -8.52 17.11
N HIS A 105 9.06 -7.58 16.18
CA HIS A 105 9.93 -6.41 16.35
C HIS A 105 9.49 -5.51 17.51
N LYS A 106 8.18 -5.48 17.80
CA LYS A 106 7.62 -4.80 18.98
C LYS A 106 7.72 -5.59 20.29
N GLY A 107 8.18 -6.84 20.26
CA GLY A 107 8.17 -7.73 21.43
C GLY A 107 6.81 -8.31 21.79
N GLU A 108 5.80 -8.15 20.92
CA GLU A 108 4.44 -8.67 21.11
C GLU A 108 4.35 -10.13 20.62
N TYR A 109 5.13 -11.02 21.23
CA TYR A 109 5.36 -12.39 20.73
C TYR A 109 4.10 -13.25 20.67
N ASP A 110 3.15 -13.09 21.59
CA ASP A 110 1.89 -13.87 21.57
C ASP A 110 1.07 -13.57 20.31
N LYS A 111 0.95 -12.27 19.96
CA LYS A 111 0.26 -11.85 18.74
C LYS A 111 1.01 -12.31 17.49
N ALA A 112 2.33 -12.22 17.50
CA ALA A 112 3.15 -12.71 16.41
C ALA A 112 2.95 -14.20 16.14
N ASN A 113 2.98 -15.02 17.18
CA ASN A 113 2.81 -16.47 17.05
C ASN A 113 1.41 -16.83 16.51
N ALA A 114 0.37 -16.12 16.96
CA ALA A 114 -0.98 -16.29 16.44
C ALA A 114 -1.08 -15.97 14.94
N ASP A 115 -0.51 -14.84 14.51
CA ASP A 115 -0.51 -14.44 13.10
C ASP A 115 0.30 -15.39 12.21
N LEU A 116 1.47 -15.84 12.68
CA LEU A 116 2.30 -16.80 11.95
C LEU A 116 1.62 -18.16 11.82
N ALA A 117 0.98 -18.67 12.88
CA ALA A 117 0.22 -19.91 12.83
C ALA A 117 -0.94 -19.81 11.83
N LYS A 118 -1.62 -18.66 11.79
CA LYS A 118 -2.67 -18.39 10.81
C LYS A 118 -2.12 -18.37 9.38
N ALA A 119 -0.97 -17.73 9.15
CA ALA A 119 -0.31 -17.70 7.85
C ALA A 119 0.05 -19.10 7.34
N GLU A 120 0.60 -19.97 8.19
CA GLU A 120 0.93 -21.36 7.84
C GLU A 120 -0.33 -22.17 7.50
N THR A 121 -1.41 -22.00 8.28
CA THR A 121 -2.69 -22.66 8.01
C THR A 121 -3.26 -22.26 6.64
N LEU A 122 -3.18 -20.97 6.29
CA LEU A 122 -3.66 -20.47 4.99
C LEU A 122 -2.77 -20.93 3.82
N LYS A 123 -1.46 -21.07 4.04
CA LYS A 123 -0.53 -21.62 3.05
C LYS A 123 -0.80 -23.08 2.75
N ALA A 124 -1.12 -23.88 3.76
CA ALA A 124 -1.43 -25.31 3.61
C ALA A 124 -2.77 -25.58 2.86
N LYS A 125 -3.63 -24.56 2.71
CA LYS A 125 -4.92 -24.66 2.01
C LYS A 125 -4.82 -24.44 0.49
N LYS A 126 -3.73 -23.87 -0.01
CA LYS A 126 -3.50 -23.57 -1.44
C LYS A 126 -2.72 -24.68 -2.12
#